data_AF-A0A7W9Q8Q8-F1
#
_entry.id   AF-A0A7W9Q8Q8-F1
#
_cell.length_a   1.000
_cell.length_b   1.000
_cell.length_c   1.000
_cell.angle_alpha   90.00
_cell.angle_beta   90.00
_cell.angle_gamma   90.00
#
_symmetry.space_group_name_H-M   'P 1'
#
loop_
_entity.id
_entity.type
_entity.pdbx_description
1 polymer ?
#
loop_
_entity_poly.entity_id
_entity_poly.type
_entity_poly.pdbx_seq_one_letter_code
_entity_poly.pdbx_strand_id
1 'polypeptide(L)'
;MEWPYPGVPAALVAEFAGHKVAGLPFFAPETVTSDHGSVYKNHHIVSVARRLGIDLLPARAMRPTDKAACERAFAGVQSLLLKLLLGYRGVDVADRGVDPEGDAVWTLSQMEHLLATWIVSVWQNRRLEQCAPAWDPGGRHSPNTLFAAAAARDGISLEMPEPELYYELLPAHFGKIDRRRGMKIGGLWYGGTDPVLDPYRGQRSNRSGRHAGKWVVRRDPRDCRQVFFENPSQPGCWHALDWNGLPPGDDVPAFSDTRVHEVLAEAARTGLKPQGEGELLPVLLKLLAARTPVTEWPTQLTAQQKTERARELARAHEAATDRPPAPFAALSEPARPAELAASTRRAVTTDRQRRREAALSTRPPTPPPLLGEALRERNFFLVSGDQDDDPPKAGPA
;
A
#
# COMPACT_ATOMS: atom_id res chain seq x y z
N MET A 1 11.88 5.90 -27.47
CA MET A 1 11.76 7.27 -28.00
C MET A 1 12.01 8.20 -26.82
N GLU A 2 12.91 9.17 -26.96
CA GLU A 2 13.12 10.24 -25.98
C GLU A 2 12.20 11.40 -26.38
N TRP A 3 11.40 11.92 -25.45
CA TRP A 3 10.60 13.12 -25.73
C TRP A 3 11.35 14.35 -25.23
N PRO A 4 11.37 15.43 -26.00
CA PRO A 4 12.03 16.66 -25.57
C PRO A 4 11.28 17.23 -24.37
N TYR A 5 12.00 17.57 -23.30
CA TYR A 5 11.46 18.39 -22.24
C TYR A 5 11.29 19.81 -22.81
N PRO A 6 10.07 20.37 -22.87
CA PRO A 6 9.87 21.71 -23.38
C PRO A 6 10.76 22.72 -22.64
N GLY A 7 11.64 23.41 -23.37
CA GLY A 7 12.53 24.42 -22.80
C GLY A 7 13.79 23.92 -22.08
N VAL A 8 14.03 22.60 -22.00
CA VAL A 8 15.23 22.03 -21.35
C VAL A 8 15.99 21.11 -22.31
N PRO A 9 17.29 21.32 -22.56
CA PRO A 9 18.10 20.41 -23.37
C PRO A 9 18.08 18.98 -22.79
N ALA A 10 17.79 17.99 -23.63
CA ALA A 10 17.73 16.58 -23.21
C ALA A 10 19.04 16.09 -22.56
N ALA A 11 20.18 16.66 -22.97
CA ALA A 11 21.49 16.38 -22.37
C ALA A 11 21.54 16.78 -20.88
N LEU A 12 20.99 17.94 -20.52
CA LEU A 12 20.95 18.42 -19.15
C LEU A 12 20.07 17.52 -18.28
N VAL A 13 18.91 17.10 -18.80
CA VAL A 13 18.00 16.19 -18.09
C VAL A 13 18.68 14.83 -17.86
N ALA A 14 19.38 14.31 -18.86
CA ALA A 14 20.12 13.05 -18.74
C ALA A 14 21.28 13.13 -17.73
N GLU A 15 21.94 14.29 -17.63
CA GLU A 15 22.98 14.55 -16.64
C GLU A 15 22.41 14.53 -15.21
N PHE A 16 21.30 15.24 -14.97
CA PHE A 16 20.63 15.23 -13.65
C PHE A 16 20.09 13.86 -13.26
N ALA A 17 19.54 13.10 -14.21
CA ALA A 17 19.00 11.77 -13.95
C ALA A 17 20.09 10.67 -13.87
N GLY A 18 21.32 10.95 -14.33
CA GLY A 18 22.39 9.96 -14.44
C GLY A 18 22.16 8.90 -15.53
N HIS A 19 21.08 9.01 -16.31
CA HIS A 19 20.76 8.15 -17.43
C HIS A 19 19.86 8.88 -18.43
N LYS A 20 19.77 8.36 -19.66
CA LYS A 20 18.78 8.84 -20.64
C LYS A 20 17.37 8.61 -20.10
N VAL A 21 16.61 9.70 -19.97
CA VAL A 21 15.25 9.64 -19.44
C VAL A 21 14.28 9.23 -20.55
N ALA A 22 13.40 8.28 -20.27
CA ALA A 22 12.33 7.91 -21.19
C ALA A 22 11.38 9.11 -21.38
N GLY A 23 10.81 9.27 -22.58
CA GLY A 23 9.78 10.27 -22.83
C GLY A 23 8.52 9.96 -22.03
N LEU A 24 8.41 10.51 -20.82
CA LEU A 24 7.21 10.45 -20.00
C LEU A 24 6.31 11.64 -20.36
N PRO A 25 5.04 11.43 -20.74
CA PRO A 25 4.08 12.51 -20.91
C PRO A 25 3.78 13.13 -19.55
N PHE A 26 4.49 14.19 -19.21
CA PHE A 26 4.02 15.11 -18.19
C PHE A 26 3.29 16.24 -18.89
N PHE A 27 1.98 16.08 -19.05
CA PHE A 27 1.09 17.16 -19.48
C PHE A 27 -0.16 17.13 -18.62
N ALA A 28 -0.65 18.32 -18.27
CA ALA A 28 -1.94 18.45 -17.60
C ALA A 28 -3.04 18.29 -18.67
N PRO A 29 -3.91 17.27 -18.57
CA PRO A 29 -4.99 17.11 -19.54
C PRO A 29 -6.06 18.20 -19.32
N GLU A 30 -6.46 18.92 -20.36
CA GLU A 30 -7.57 19.89 -20.25
C GLU A 30 -8.93 19.18 -20.08
N THR A 31 -9.08 18.00 -20.67
CA THR A 31 -10.35 17.27 -20.70
C THR A 31 -10.13 15.78 -20.50
N VAL A 32 -10.95 15.18 -19.62
CA VAL A 32 -10.99 13.73 -19.42
C VAL A 32 -12.39 13.24 -19.73
N THR A 33 -12.50 12.37 -20.74
CA THR A 33 -13.76 11.70 -21.07
C THR A 33 -13.91 10.44 -20.23
N SER A 34 -14.98 10.33 -19.45
CA SER A 34 -15.26 9.17 -18.60
C SER A 34 -16.54 8.44 -18.99
N ASP A 35 -16.63 7.15 -18.64
CA ASP A 35 -17.87 6.42 -18.81
C ASP A 35 -18.91 6.80 -17.74
N HIS A 36 -20.17 6.43 -17.96
CA HIS A 36 -21.28 6.58 -17.04
C HIS A 36 -21.23 5.65 -15.82
N GLY A 37 -20.17 4.84 -15.67
CA GLY A 37 -19.96 3.97 -14.53
C GLY A 37 -20.00 4.72 -13.20
N SER A 38 -20.59 4.12 -12.18
CA SER A 38 -20.74 4.73 -10.84
C SER A 38 -19.42 5.15 -10.21
N VAL A 39 -18.33 4.45 -10.55
CA VAL A 39 -16.96 4.75 -10.09
C VAL A 39 -16.50 6.12 -10.59
N TYR A 40 -16.88 6.52 -11.82
CA TYR A 40 -16.48 7.76 -12.46
C TYR A 40 -17.34 8.97 -12.05
N LYS A 41 -18.50 8.72 -11.45
CA LYS A 41 -19.40 9.75 -10.89
C LYS A 41 -19.09 10.07 -9.42
N ASN A 42 -17.95 9.63 -8.91
CA ASN A 42 -17.55 9.91 -7.54
C ASN A 42 -17.32 11.42 -7.35
N HIS A 43 -17.93 12.00 -6.32
CA HIS A 43 -17.73 13.40 -5.93
C HIS A 43 -16.24 13.75 -5.74
N HIS A 44 -15.44 12.76 -5.34
CA HIS A 44 -14.00 12.92 -5.20
C HIS A 44 -13.31 13.19 -6.55
N ILE A 45 -13.62 12.41 -7.59
CA ILE A 45 -13.05 12.59 -8.94
C ILE A 45 -13.42 13.98 -9.48
N VAL A 46 -14.68 14.40 -9.30
CA VAL A 46 -15.14 15.73 -9.72
C VAL A 46 -14.40 16.85 -8.96
N SER A 47 -14.15 16.66 -7.66
CA SER A 47 -13.38 17.62 -6.85
C SER A 47 -11.91 17.69 -7.29
N VAL A 48 -11.29 16.56 -7.60
CA VAL A 48 -9.91 16.47 -8.09
C VAL A 48 -9.80 17.13 -9.46
N ALA A 49 -10.69 16.77 -10.40
CA ALA A 49 -10.73 17.37 -11.73
C ALA A 49 -10.87 18.89 -11.66
N ARG A 50 -11.79 19.41 -10.81
CA ARG A 50 -11.92 20.86 -10.59
C ARG A 50 -10.65 21.49 -10.03
N ARG A 51 -9.95 20.82 -9.11
CA ARG A 51 -8.71 21.36 -8.53
C ARG A 51 -7.59 21.43 -9.57
N LEU A 52 -7.53 20.43 -10.45
CA LEU A 52 -6.57 20.33 -11.55
C LEU A 52 -6.96 21.13 -12.79
N GLY A 53 -8.11 21.82 -12.80
CA GLY A 53 -8.61 22.54 -13.97
C GLY A 53 -9.05 21.63 -15.13
N ILE A 54 -9.35 20.37 -14.86
CA ILE A 54 -9.72 19.36 -15.86
C ILE A 54 -11.24 19.36 -16.05
N ASP A 55 -11.69 19.46 -17.29
CA ASP A 55 -13.07 19.24 -17.67
C ASP A 55 -13.39 17.75 -17.75
N LEU A 56 -14.19 17.26 -16.80
CA LEU A 56 -14.66 15.88 -16.79
C LEU A 56 -15.94 15.74 -17.64
N LEU A 57 -15.81 15.18 -18.84
CA LEU A 57 -16.93 15.00 -19.76
C LEU A 57 -17.44 13.54 -19.72
N PRO A 58 -18.74 13.30 -19.42
CA PRO A 58 -19.30 11.97 -19.58
C PRO A 58 -19.44 11.64 -21.08
N ALA A 59 -18.92 10.48 -21.50
CA ALA A 59 -19.06 9.97 -22.85
C ALA A 59 -20.54 9.83 -23.22
N ARG A 60 -20.97 10.34 -24.37
CA ARG A 60 -22.41 10.39 -24.70
C ARG A 60 -22.99 8.99 -24.80
N ALA A 61 -24.18 8.79 -24.22
CA ALA A 61 -24.89 7.53 -24.34
C ALA A 61 -25.13 7.21 -25.84
N MET A 62 -24.95 5.93 -26.20
CA MET A 62 -25.15 5.41 -27.57
C MET A 62 -24.25 6.06 -28.64
N ARG A 63 -23.07 6.59 -28.26
CA ARG A 63 -22.04 7.03 -29.21
C ARG A 63 -20.74 6.23 -29.05
N PRO A 64 -20.60 5.12 -29.79
CA PRO A 64 -19.39 4.27 -29.75
C PRO A 64 -18.10 5.02 -30.13
N THR A 65 -18.22 6.10 -30.90
CA THR A 65 -17.10 6.92 -31.35
C THR A 65 -16.34 7.58 -30.20
N ASP A 66 -17.02 7.92 -29.10
CA ASP A 66 -16.43 8.68 -28.00
C ASP A 66 -15.38 7.85 -27.23
N LYS A 67 -15.38 6.52 -27.37
CA LYS A 67 -14.43 5.60 -26.71
C LYS A 67 -13.67 4.68 -27.66
N ALA A 68 -13.91 4.77 -28.96
CA ALA A 68 -13.37 3.83 -29.95
C ALA A 68 -11.84 3.69 -29.89
N ALA A 69 -11.10 4.76 -29.56
CA ALA A 69 -9.65 4.70 -29.40
C ALA A 69 -9.21 3.87 -28.18
N CYS A 70 -9.88 4.04 -27.04
CA CYS A 70 -9.59 3.29 -25.81
C CYS A 70 -10.00 1.83 -25.94
N GLU A 71 -11.19 1.56 -26.49
CA GLU A 71 -11.69 0.20 -26.72
C GLU A 71 -10.77 -0.58 -27.69
N ARG A 72 -10.30 0.08 -28.76
CA ARG A 72 -9.32 -0.51 -29.68
C ARG A 72 -7.99 -0.82 -28.99
N ALA A 73 -7.51 0.06 -28.12
CA ALA A 73 -6.29 -0.19 -27.35
C ALA A 73 -6.47 -1.40 -26.41
N PHE A 74 -7.58 -1.49 -25.69
CA PHE A 74 -7.88 -2.65 -24.83
C PHE A 74 -8.01 -3.95 -25.62
N ALA A 75 -8.69 -3.93 -26.77
CA ALA A 75 -8.75 -5.08 -27.67
C ALA A 75 -7.34 -5.48 -28.17
N GLY A 76 -6.46 -4.51 -28.42
CA GLY A 76 -5.05 -4.73 -28.75
C GLY A 76 -4.30 -5.44 -27.62
N VAL A 77 -4.39 -4.94 -26.38
CA VAL A 77 -3.77 -5.57 -25.21
C VAL A 77 -4.28 -7.00 -25.01
N GLN A 78 -5.59 -7.21 -25.12
CA GLN A 78 -6.19 -8.53 -24.98
C GLN A 78 -5.67 -9.51 -26.04
N SER A 79 -5.71 -9.12 -27.32
CA SER A 79 -5.37 -9.99 -28.44
C SER A 79 -3.87 -10.27 -28.58
N LEU A 80 -3.01 -9.29 -28.28
CA LEU A 80 -1.59 -9.34 -28.58
C LEU A 80 -0.70 -9.69 -27.38
N LEU A 81 -1.24 -9.62 -26.16
CA LEU A 81 -0.51 -9.97 -24.93
C LEU A 81 -1.29 -10.99 -24.11
N LEU A 82 -2.49 -10.63 -23.65
CA LEU A 82 -3.17 -11.43 -22.63
C LEU A 82 -3.56 -12.82 -23.13
N LYS A 83 -3.98 -12.96 -24.40
CA LYS A 83 -4.26 -14.26 -25.03
C LYS A 83 -3.05 -15.22 -25.08
N LEU A 84 -1.82 -14.70 -24.97
CA LEU A 84 -0.61 -15.51 -24.99
C LEU A 84 -0.20 -15.99 -23.58
N LEU A 85 -0.85 -15.47 -22.52
CA LEU A 85 -0.53 -15.82 -21.15
C LEU A 85 -1.33 -17.05 -20.70
N LEU A 86 -0.63 -17.97 -20.04
CA LEU A 86 -1.24 -19.09 -19.33
C LEU A 86 -2.18 -18.55 -18.24
N GLY A 87 -3.36 -19.16 -18.12
CA GLY A 87 -4.41 -18.71 -17.20
C GLY A 87 -5.33 -17.59 -17.71
N TYR A 88 -5.18 -17.15 -18.97
CA TYR A 88 -6.13 -16.20 -19.58
C TYR A 88 -7.51 -16.86 -19.75
N ARG A 89 -8.55 -16.27 -19.13
CA ARG A 89 -9.92 -16.83 -19.10
C ARG A 89 -10.78 -16.44 -20.30
N GLY A 90 -10.27 -15.62 -21.23
CA GLY A 90 -11.06 -15.05 -22.32
C GLY A 90 -12.09 -14.01 -21.86
N VAL A 91 -12.88 -13.53 -22.83
CA VAL A 91 -14.03 -12.65 -22.58
C VAL A 91 -15.31 -13.47 -22.35
N ASP A 92 -15.39 -14.67 -22.95
CA ASP A 92 -16.52 -15.58 -22.83
C ASP A 92 -16.21 -16.79 -21.94
N VAL A 93 -17.25 -17.36 -21.32
CA VAL A 93 -17.16 -18.56 -20.47
C VAL A 93 -16.64 -19.78 -21.24
N ALA A 94 -16.83 -19.81 -22.56
CA ALA A 94 -16.37 -20.87 -23.46
C ALA A 94 -14.86 -20.84 -23.75
N ASP A 95 -14.18 -19.71 -23.50
CA ASP A 95 -12.73 -19.56 -23.66
C ASP A 95 -11.94 -20.01 -22.41
N ARG A 96 -12.63 -20.51 -21.38
CA ARG A 96 -11.98 -20.98 -20.16
C ARG A 96 -11.21 -22.27 -20.43
N GLY A 97 -9.89 -22.22 -20.24
CA GLY A 97 -9.04 -23.40 -20.20
C GLY A 97 -9.46 -24.40 -19.11
N VAL A 98 -8.89 -25.60 -19.15
CA VAL A 98 -9.27 -26.72 -18.27
C VAL A 98 -8.99 -26.41 -16.79
N ASP A 99 -7.97 -25.60 -16.48
CA ASP A 99 -7.67 -25.10 -15.12
C ASP A 99 -7.03 -23.69 -15.12
N PRO A 100 -7.84 -22.61 -15.22
CA PRO A 100 -7.32 -21.25 -15.25
C PRO A 100 -6.82 -20.75 -13.88
N GLU A 101 -7.08 -21.48 -12.80
CA GLU A 101 -6.63 -21.12 -11.44
C GLU A 101 -5.29 -21.76 -11.11
N GLY A 102 -5.03 -22.99 -11.57
CA GLY A 102 -3.72 -23.62 -11.54
C GLY A 102 -2.69 -22.95 -12.45
N ASP A 103 -3.14 -22.44 -13.61
CA ASP A 103 -2.28 -21.76 -14.59
C ASP A 103 -2.01 -20.27 -14.26
N ALA A 104 -2.66 -19.72 -13.23
CA ALA A 104 -2.48 -18.33 -12.79
C ALA A 104 -1.19 -18.16 -11.95
N VAL A 105 -0.04 -18.34 -12.59
CA VAL A 105 1.29 -18.29 -11.96
C VAL A 105 1.82 -16.87 -11.72
N TRP A 106 1.17 -15.85 -12.28
CA TRP A 106 1.63 -14.47 -12.22
C TRP A 106 1.17 -13.75 -10.95
N THR A 107 2.11 -13.15 -10.22
CA THR A 107 1.77 -12.17 -9.18
C THR A 107 1.27 -10.86 -9.83
N LEU A 108 0.50 -10.05 -9.09
CA LEU A 108 0.00 -8.76 -9.59
C LEU A 108 1.14 -7.85 -10.08
N SER A 109 2.20 -7.72 -9.29
CA SER A 109 3.37 -6.90 -9.63
C SER A 109 4.10 -7.42 -10.88
N GLN A 110 4.21 -8.74 -11.05
CA GLN A 110 4.81 -9.31 -12.26
C GLN A 110 3.93 -9.06 -13.49
N MET A 111 2.60 -9.14 -13.36
CA MET A 111 1.67 -8.82 -14.44
C MET A 111 1.72 -7.33 -14.80
N GLU A 112 1.76 -6.43 -13.81
CA GLU A 112 1.94 -5.00 -14.01
C GLU A 112 3.24 -4.69 -14.74
N HIS A 113 4.35 -5.29 -14.30
CA HIS A 113 5.65 -5.14 -14.96
C HIS A 113 5.60 -5.65 -16.41
N LEU A 114 5.08 -6.85 -16.64
CA LEU A 114 4.94 -7.42 -17.97
C LEU A 114 4.10 -6.53 -18.90
N LEU A 115 2.96 -6.05 -18.39
CA LEU A 115 2.06 -5.17 -19.15
C LEU A 115 2.74 -3.84 -19.46
N ALA A 116 3.41 -3.22 -18.49
CA ALA A 116 4.13 -1.97 -18.68
C ALA A 116 5.27 -2.12 -19.72
N THR A 117 6.08 -3.18 -19.60
CA THR A 117 7.15 -3.48 -20.56
C THR A 117 6.60 -3.72 -21.95
N TRP A 118 5.52 -4.51 -22.09
CA TRP A 118 4.90 -4.75 -23.39
C TRP A 118 4.30 -3.47 -23.99
N ILE A 119 3.65 -2.63 -23.19
CA ILE A 119 3.12 -1.34 -23.65
C ILE A 119 4.26 -0.48 -24.20
N VAL A 120 5.32 -0.28 -23.43
CA VAL A 120 6.43 0.62 -23.79
C VAL A 120 7.23 0.08 -24.97
N SER A 121 7.59 -1.20 -24.95
CA SER A 121 8.49 -1.80 -25.95
C SER A 121 7.77 -2.18 -27.23
N VAL A 122 6.54 -2.70 -27.14
CA VAL A 122 5.82 -3.28 -28.28
C VAL A 122 4.69 -2.37 -28.75
N TRP A 123 3.70 -2.10 -27.89
CA TRP A 123 2.49 -1.38 -28.31
C TRP A 123 2.78 0.04 -28.82
N GLN A 124 3.54 0.82 -28.04
CA GLN A 124 3.80 2.21 -28.36
C GLN A 124 4.64 2.39 -29.65
N ASN A 125 5.38 1.36 -30.07
CA ASN A 125 6.19 1.36 -31.30
C ASN A 125 5.53 0.55 -32.43
N ARG A 126 4.35 -0.04 -32.20
CA ARG A 126 3.65 -0.86 -33.19
C ARG A 126 3.14 0.00 -34.34
N ARG A 127 3.35 -0.46 -35.57
CA ARG A 127 2.78 0.17 -36.76
C ARG A 127 1.25 0.09 -36.75
N LEU A 128 0.58 1.23 -36.85
CA LEU A 128 -0.87 1.34 -36.99
C LEU A 128 -1.24 1.44 -38.47
N GLU A 129 -1.40 0.30 -39.14
CA GLU A 129 -1.61 0.26 -40.60
C GLU A 129 -2.92 0.92 -41.07
N GLN A 130 -3.90 1.07 -40.19
CA GLN A 130 -5.23 1.61 -40.52
C GLN A 130 -5.50 2.98 -39.86
N CYS A 131 -4.48 3.61 -39.26
CA CYS A 131 -4.64 4.88 -38.55
C CYS A 131 -3.60 5.91 -39.01
N ALA A 132 -3.29 5.93 -40.30
CA ALA A 132 -2.48 7.01 -40.86
C ALA A 132 -3.27 8.33 -40.79
N PRO A 133 -2.66 9.41 -40.32
CA PRO A 133 -3.31 10.71 -40.27
C PRO A 133 -3.46 11.28 -41.69
N ALA A 134 -4.50 12.08 -41.92
CA ALA A 134 -4.78 12.66 -43.24
C ALA A 134 -3.63 13.53 -43.80
N TRP A 135 -2.80 14.09 -42.92
CA TRP A 135 -1.64 14.90 -43.30
C TRP A 135 -0.40 14.07 -43.70
N ASP A 136 -0.37 12.78 -43.37
CA ASP A 136 0.68 11.85 -43.85
C ASP A 136 0.11 10.43 -44.06
N PRO A 137 -0.71 10.23 -45.11
CA PRO A 137 -1.39 8.96 -45.36
C PRO A 137 -0.45 7.80 -45.71
N GLY A 138 0.73 8.11 -46.28
CA GLY A 138 1.75 7.13 -46.66
C GLY A 138 2.75 6.82 -45.54
N GLY A 139 2.71 7.59 -44.46
CA GLY A 139 3.63 7.46 -43.35
C GLY A 139 3.45 6.17 -42.54
N ARG A 140 4.57 5.67 -42.03
CA ARG A 140 4.57 4.55 -41.08
C ARG A 140 4.44 5.10 -39.67
N HIS A 141 3.21 5.12 -39.18
CA HIS A 141 2.90 5.68 -37.87
C HIS A 141 2.76 4.61 -36.78
N SER A 142 3.17 4.96 -35.57
CA SER A 142 2.95 4.25 -34.32
C SER A 142 2.34 5.23 -33.30
N PRO A 143 1.76 4.76 -32.18
CA PRO A 143 1.29 5.65 -31.12
C PRO A 143 2.32 6.71 -30.71
N ASN A 144 3.59 6.31 -30.55
CA ASN A 144 4.68 7.23 -30.21
C ASN A 144 4.94 8.28 -31.29
N THR A 145 4.95 7.90 -32.58
CA THR A 145 5.22 8.87 -33.66
C THR A 145 4.06 9.83 -33.86
N LEU A 146 2.81 9.37 -33.69
CA LEU A 146 1.63 10.22 -33.73
C LEU A 146 1.63 11.21 -32.57
N PHE A 147 1.98 10.76 -31.36
CA PHE A 147 2.12 11.63 -30.21
C PHE A 147 3.23 12.67 -30.44
N ALA A 148 4.39 12.25 -30.92
CA ALA A 148 5.50 13.17 -31.22
C ALA A 148 5.13 14.19 -32.30
N ALA A 149 4.38 13.79 -33.34
CA ALA A 149 3.90 14.70 -34.37
C ALA A 149 2.89 15.72 -33.81
N ALA A 150 1.95 15.28 -32.96
CA ALA A 150 1.02 16.18 -32.28
C ALA A 150 1.75 17.16 -31.35
N ALA A 151 2.69 16.66 -30.54
CA ALA A 151 3.53 17.46 -29.67
C ALA A 151 4.36 18.51 -30.42
N ALA A 152 4.92 18.16 -31.59
CA ALA A 152 5.70 19.07 -32.41
C ALA A 152 4.83 20.15 -33.08
N ARG A 153 3.58 19.84 -33.41
CA ARG A 153 2.66 20.76 -34.07
C ARG A 153 1.97 21.71 -33.08
N ASP A 154 1.47 21.15 -31.99
CA ASP A 154 0.57 21.84 -31.06
C ASP A 154 1.31 22.30 -29.77
N GLY A 155 2.53 21.81 -29.55
CA GLY A 155 3.28 21.99 -28.31
C GLY A 155 2.80 21.04 -27.19
N ILE A 156 3.61 20.92 -26.13
CA ILE A 156 3.20 20.28 -24.88
C ILE A 156 3.34 21.32 -23.78
N SER A 157 2.23 21.58 -23.07
CA SER A 157 2.27 22.36 -21.83
C SER A 157 2.74 21.44 -20.70
N LEU A 158 3.99 21.60 -20.30
CA LEU A 158 4.55 20.92 -19.14
C LEU A 158 4.15 21.71 -17.89
N GLU A 159 3.31 21.12 -17.05
CA GLU A 159 2.97 21.66 -15.73
C GLU A 159 3.68 20.82 -14.66
N MET A 160 4.52 21.46 -13.85
CA MET A 160 5.12 20.85 -12.68
C MET A 160 4.24 21.18 -11.47
N PRO A 161 3.51 20.20 -10.91
CA PRO A 161 2.66 20.47 -9.77
C PRO A 161 3.50 20.77 -8.52
N GLU A 162 3.03 21.70 -7.71
CA GLU A 162 3.61 21.95 -6.39
C GLU A 162 3.45 20.71 -5.48
N PRO A 163 4.42 20.42 -4.59
CA PRO A 163 4.35 19.29 -3.67
C PRO A 163 3.05 19.24 -2.85
N GLU A 164 2.50 20.40 -2.50
CA GLU A 164 1.30 20.55 -1.71
C GLU A 164 0.04 20.04 -2.42
N LEU A 165 0.06 19.98 -3.76
CA LEU A 165 -1.07 19.50 -4.56
C LEU A 165 -1.47 18.09 -4.13
N TYR A 166 -0.51 17.23 -3.77
CA TYR A 166 -0.77 15.90 -3.24
C TYR A 166 -1.80 15.93 -2.10
N TYR A 167 -1.61 16.80 -1.11
CA TYR A 167 -2.50 16.88 0.05
C TYR A 167 -3.88 17.42 -0.31
N GLU A 168 -3.95 18.33 -1.27
CA GLU A 168 -5.21 18.92 -1.74
C GLU A 168 -6.09 17.92 -2.50
N LEU A 169 -5.45 16.99 -3.21
CA LEU A 169 -6.10 15.94 -3.96
C LEU A 169 -6.63 14.80 -3.08
N LEU A 170 -6.18 14.68 -1.83
CA LEU A 170 -6.68 13.64 -0.91
C LEU A 170 -8.15 13.89 -0.49
N PRO A 171 -8.92 12.83 -0.19
CA PRO A 171 -10.27 12.95 0.37
C PRO A 171 -10.35 13.85 1.60
N ALA A 172 -11.30 14.79 1.58
CA ALA A 172 -11.56 15.70 2.69
C ALA A 172 -12.50 15.09 3.74
N HIS A 173 -12.07 15.14 5.00
CA HIS A 173 -12.83 14.73 6.16
C HIS A 173 -13.10 15.93 7.08
N PHE A 174 -14.32 15.99 7.61
CA PHE A 174 -14.78 17.13 8.42
C PHE A 174 -15.04 16.67 9.85
N GLY A 175 -14.26 17.19 10.79
CA GLY A 175 -14.29 16.79 12.20
C GLY A 175 -14.23 17.97 13.16
N LYS A 176 -14.46 17.71 14.45
CA LYS A 176 -14.13 18.67 15.52
C LYS A 176 -12.78 18.29 16.11
N ILE A 177 -12.03 19.27 16.57
CA ILE A 177 -10.79 19.06 17.33
C ILE A 177 -11.16 18.98 18.80
N ASP A 178 -11.02 17.79 19.39
CA ASP A 178 -11.18 17.55 20.82
C ASP A 178 -10.03 18.19 21.61
N ARG A 179 -10.32 18.59 22.85
CA ARG A 179 -9.34 19.25 23.74
C ARG A 179 -8.16 18.36 24.12
N ARG A 180 -8.32 17.03 24.14
CA ARG A 180 -7.28 16.10 24.61
C ARG A 180 -6.89 15.07 23.56
N ARG A 181 -7.84 14.57 22.79
CA ARG A 181 -7.62 13.44 21.86
C ARG A 181 -7.28 13.86 20.44
N GLY A 182 -7.41 15.14 20.10
CA GLY A 182 -7.21 15.64 18.74
C GLY A 182 -8.42 15.41 17.84
N MET A 183 -8.25 14.90 16.63
CA MET A 183 -9.34 14.75 15.66
C MET A 183 -9.76 13.29 15.46
N LYS A 184 -11.08 13.02 15.48
CA LYS A 184 -11.63 11.70 15.18
C LYS A 184 -11.97 11.56 13.69
N ILE A 185 -11.32 10.64 12.99
CA ILE A 185 -11.51 10.38 11.55
C ILE A 185 -11.52 8.88 11.31
N GLY A 186 -12.52 8.36 10.58
CA GLY A 186 -12.59 6.93 10.24
C GLY A 186 -12.68 6.00 11.47
N GLY A 187 -13.09 6.53 12.63
CA GLY A 187 -13.13 5.79 13.90
C GLY A 187 -11.85 5.86 14.74
N LEU A 188 -10.76 6.39 14.19
CA LEU A 188 -9.47 6.56 14.86
C LEU A 188 -9.25 8.02 15.33
N TRP A 189 -8.38 8.23 16.32
CA TRP A 189 -7.99 9.57 16.79
C TRP A 189 -6.55 9.94 16.39
N TYR A 190 -6.37 11.17 15.91
CA TYR A 190 -5.10 11.69 15.40
C TYR A 190 -4.69 12.99 16.09
N GLY A 191 -3.37 13.23 16.21
CA GLY A 191 -2.81 14.50 16.67
C GLY A 191 -3.09 14.83 18.14
N GLY A 192 -3.25 13.82 19.00
CA GLY A 192 -3.52 13.99 20.43
C GLY A 192 -2.47 14.85 21.13
N THR A 193 -1.19 14.62 20.83
CA THR A 193 -0.02 15.32 21.40
C THR A 193 0.61 16.34 20.47
N ASP A 194 0.05 16.53 19.27
CA ASP A 194 0.64 17.41 18.27
C ASP A 194 0.38 18.90 18.60
N PRO A 195 1.43 19.74 18.73
CA PRO A 195 1.28 21.14 19.12
C PRO A 195 0.57 21.99 18.05
N VAL A 196 0.55 21.57 16.79
CA VAL A 196 -0.10 22.31 15.69
C VAL A 196 -1.59 22.50 15.95
N LEU A 197 -2.22 21.55 16.66
CA LEU A 197 -3.65 21.63 16.96
C LEU A 197 -3.97 22.51 18.16
N ASP A 198 -3.02 22.83 19.03
CA ASP A 198 -3.26 23.54 20.29
C ASP A 198 -4.04 24.86 20.13
N PRO A 199 -3.74 25.71 19.13
CA PRO A 199 -4.53 26.93 18.89
C PRO A 199 -5.99 26.64 18.52
N TYR A 200 -6.28 25.47 17.96
CA TYR A 200 -7.58 25.11 17.39
C TYR A 200 -8.39 24.15 18.28
N ARG A 201 -7.79 23.62 19.37
CA ARG A 201 -8.43 22.67 20.29
C ARG A 201 -9.68 23.27 20.93
N GLY A 202 -10.83 22.60 20.75
CA GLY A 202 -12.10 23.06 21.29
C GLY A 202 -12.70 24.29 20.61
N GLN A 203 -12.06 24.83 19.57
CA GLN A 203 -12.60 25.94 18.78
C GLN A 203 -13.47 25.44 17.62
N ARG A 204 -14.42 26.28 17.21
CA ARG A 204 -15.22 26.06 15.99
C ARG A 204 -14.51 26.75 14.82
N SER A 205 -14.44 26.08 13.68
CA SER A 205 -13.95 26.70 12.45
C SER A 205 -14.90 27.81 11.97
N ASN A 206 -14.39 28.80 11.24
CA ASN A 206 -15.19 29.86 10.58
C ASN A 206 -16.03 29.36 9.40
N ARG A 207 -15.98 28.06 9.08
CA ARG A 207 -16.73 27.44 7.99
C ARG A 207 -18.24 27.48 8.26
N SER A 208 -19.02 27.71 7.21
CA SER A 208 -20.49 27.72 7.21
C SER A 208 -21.07 26.55 6.38
N GLY A 209 -22.40 26.46 6.29
CA GLY A 209 -23.09 25.42 5.51
C GLY A 209 -23.11 24.03 6.16
N ARG A 210 -23.13 22.97 5.34
CA ARG A 210 -23.25 21.56 5.80
C ARG A 210 -22.18 21.14 6.81
N HIS A 211 -21.00 21.76 6.76
CA HIS A 211 -19.87 21.47 7.62
C HIS A 211 -19.55 22.65 8.57
N ALA A 212 -20.57 23.40 8.98
CA ALA A 212 -20.40 24.54 9.85
C ALA A 212 -19.70 24.20 11.17
N GLY A 213 -18.68 24.98 11.53
CA GLY A 213 -17.91 24.78 12.76
C GLY A 213 -17.02 23.53 12.81
N LYS A 214 -16.82 22.82 11.68
CA LYS A 214 -15.94 21.66 11.57
C LYS A 214 -14.64 22.00 10.81
N TRP A 215 -13.53 21.48 11.35
CA TRP A 215 -12.21 21.53 10.74
C TRP A 215 -12.07 20.50 9.62
N VAL A 216 -11.24 20.82 8.61
CA VAL A 216 -10.96 19.95 7.47
C VAL A 216 -9.63 19.27 7.65
N VAL A 217 -9.59 17.98 7.39
CA VAL A 217 -8.37 17.18 7.34
C VAL A 217 -8.42 16.32 6.10
N ARG A 218 -7.26 16.09 5.50
CA ARG A 218 -7.07 15.25 4.34
C ARG A 218 -6.52 13.90 4.76
N ARG A 219 -7.01 12.81 4.19
CA ARG A 219 -6.59 11.45 4.57
C ARG A 219 -6.42 10.60 3.33
N ASP A 220 -5.34 9.82 3.29
CA ASP A 220 -5.17 8.79 2.28
C ASP A 220 -5.88 7.49 2.73
N PRO A 221 -6.86 6.97 1.99
CA PRO A 221 -7.50 5.68 2.30
C PRO A 221 -6.54 4.48 2.23
N ARG A 222 -5.40 4.63 1.55
CA ARG A 222 -4.36 3.60 1.37
C ARG A 222 -3.43 3.50 2.58
N ASP A 223 -3.18 4.61 3.28
CA ASP A 223 -2.35 4.68 4.49
C ASP A 223 -3.02 5.52 5.58
N CYS A 224 -3.60 4.84 6.56
CA CYS A 224 -4.33 5.45 7.66
C CYS A 224 -3.46 5.78 8.88
N ARG A 225 -2.13 5.66 8.79
CA ARG A 225 -1.23 6.02 9.91
C ARG A 225 -1.23 7.51 10.21
N GLN A 226 -1.47 8.32 9.18
CA GLN A 226 -1.36 9.77 9.24
C GLN A 226 -2.54 10.45 8.55
N VAL A 227 -2.84 11.65 9.00
CA VAL A 227 -3.80 12.55 8.35
C VAL A 227 -3.20 13.94 8.24
N PHE A 228 -3.57 14.71 7.23
CA PHE A 228 -2.95 15.98 6.91
C PHE A 228 -3.88 17.14 7.23
N PHE A 229 -3.44 18.00 8.15
CA PHE A 229 -4.14 19.20 8.54
C PHE A 229 -3.51 20.41 7.87
N GLU A 230 -4.32 21.19 7.16
CA GLU A 230 -3.90 22.46 6.60
C GLU A 230 -4.02 23.54 7.67
N ASN A 231 -2.95 24.29 7.91
CA ASN A 231 -2.95 25.39 8.87
C ASN A 231 -3.79 26.58 8.33
N PRO A 232 -4.91 26.95 8.97
CA PRO A 232 -5.75 28.06 8.52
C PRO A 232 -5.06 29.43 8.57
N SER A 233 -4.03 29.58 9.40
CA SER A 233 -3.26 30.83 9.51
C SER A 233 -2.21 30.98 8.40
N GLN A 234 -1.83 29.88 7.76
CA GLN A 234 -0.83 29.81 6.69
C GLN A 234 -1.32 28.84 5.61
N PRO A 235 -2.15 29.31 4.66
CA PRO A 235 -2.64 28.47 3.56
C PRO A 235 -1.49 27.80 2.81
N GLY A 236 -1.66 26.52 2.46
CA GLY A 236 -0.61 25.69 1.85
C GLY A 236 0.38 25.06 2.83
N CYS A 237 0.36 25.43 4.12
CA CYS A 237 1.18 24.77 5.14
C CYS A 237 0.45 23.53 5.69
N TRP A 238 0.93 22.35 5.29
CA TRP A 238 0.35 21.05 5.66
C TRP A 238 1.14 20.39 6.79
N HIS A 239 0.43 19.90 7.80
CA HIS A 239 1.00 19.18 8.93
C HIS A 239 0.47 17.74 8.98
N ALA A 240 1.38 16.77 9.04
CA ALA A 240 1.03 15.36 9.22
C ALA A 240 0.76 15.09 10.71
N LEU A 241 -0.47 14.68 11.02
CA LEU A 241 -0.90 14.26 12.34
C LEU A 241 -0.88 12.73 12.40
N ASP A 242 -0.07 12.19 13.30
CA ASP A 242 0.00 10.75 13.51
C ASP A 242 -1.24 10.23 14.23
N TRP A 243 -1.58 8.97 13.94
CA TRP A 243 -2.55 8.20 14.71
C TRP A 243 -2.06 8.05 16.16
N ASN A 244 -2.90 8.36 17.15
CA ASN A 244 -2.51 8.33 18.56
C ASN A 244 -2.16 6.93 19.08
N GLY A 245 -2.55 5.88 18.35
CA GLY A 245 -2.20 4.49 18.67
C GLY A 245 -0.85 4.05 18.10
N LEU A 246 -0.18 4.90 17.31
CA LEU A 246 1.13 4.60 16.74
C LEU A 246 2.21 4.72 17.83
N PRO A 247 3.04 3.68 18.07
CA PRO A 247 4.13 3.78 19.03
C PRO A 247 5.21 4.76 18.51
N PRO A 248 5.84 5.55 19.39
CA PRO A 248 6.94 6.43 18.99
C PRO A 248 8.12 5.60 18.44
N GLY A 249 8.49 5.83 17.19
CA GLY A 249 9.70 5.25 16.58
C GLY A 249 9.59 3.80 16.08
N ASP A 250 8.41 3.18 16.12
CA ASP A 250 8.19 1.82 15.59
C ASP A 250 7.59 1.87 14.17
N ASP A 251 8.12 1.02 13.29
CA ASP A 251 7.66 0.87 11.90
C ASP A 251 6.42 -0.01 11.84
N VAL A 252 5.26 0.58 12.14
CA VAL A 252 3.97 -0.08 11.89
C VAL A 252 3.72 -0.07 10.37
N PRO A 253 3.48 -1.24 9.75
CA PRO A 253 3.12 -1.30 8.34
C PRO A 253 1.91 -0.43 8.05
N ALA A 254 1.94 0.29 6.92
CA ALA A 254 0.78 1.05 6.48
C ALA A 254 -0.45 0.15 6.34
N PHE A 255 -1.60 0.68 6.72
CA PHE A 255 -2.86 -0.05 6.72
C PHE A 255 -3.97 0.80 6.10
N SER A 256 -4.85 0.12 5.36
CA SER A 256 -5.92 0.72 4.59
C SER A 256 -7.16 1.02 5.43
N ASP A 257 -8.07 1.80 4.87
CA ASP A 257 -9.36 2.08 5.48
C ASP A 257 -10.18 0.81 5.76
N THR A 258 -10.11 -0.17 4.85
CA THR A 258 -10.75 -1.48 5.03
C THR A 258 -10.23 -2.15 6.31
N ARG A 259 -8.91 -2.11 6.54
CA ARG A 259 -8.30 -2.70 7.73
C ARG A 259 -8.75 -1.99 9.00
N VAL A 260 -8.91 -0.68 8.98
CA VAL A 260 -9.47 0.08 10.12
C VAL A 260 -10.87 -0.40 10.47
N HIS A 261 -11.74 -0.61 9.48
CA HIS A 261 -13.08 -1.11 9.71
C HIS A 261 -13.08 -2.52 10.32
N GLU A 262 -12.19 -3.39 9.86
CA GLU A 262 -12.02 -4.73 10.44
C GLU A 262 -11.50 -4.69 11.89
N VAL A 263 -10.54 -3.81 12.20
CA VAL A 263 -10.04 -3.60 13.56
C VAL A 263 -11.16 -3.18 14.49
N LEU A 264 -11.95 -2.19 14.07
CA LEU A 264 -13.06 -1.67 14.87
C LEU A 264 -14.17 -2.71 15.03
N ALA A 265 -14.47 -3.48 13.98
CA ALA A 265 -15.42 -4.59 14.04
C ALA A 265 -14.93 -5.69 14.99
N GLU A 266 -13.65 -6.05 14.95
CA GLU A 266 -13.06 -7.05 15.83
C GLU A 266 -13.07 -6.58 17.29
N ALA A 267 -12.66 -5.33 17.55
CA ALA A 267 -12.71 -4.75 18.88
C ALA A 267 -14.14 -4.78 19.45
N ALA A 268 -15.14 -4.44 18.63
CA ALA A 268 -16.54 -4.51 19.01
C ALA A 268 -17.00 -5.95 19.29
N ARG A 269 -16.60 -6.94 18.48
CA ARG A 269 -16.90 -8.36 18.71
C ARG A 269 -16.32 -8.87 20.02
N THR A 270 -15.09 -8.46 20.35
CA THR A 270 -14.42 -8.84 21.60
C THR A 270 -14.90 -8.05 22.81
N GLY A 271 -15.86 -7.13 22.65
CA GLY A 271 -16.36 -6.26 23.72
C GLY A 271 -15.35 -5.24 24.22
N LEU A 272 -14.29 -4.99 23.45
CA LEU A 272 -13.22 -4.06 23.82
C LEU A 272 -13.73 -2.64 23.63
N LYS A 273 -13.81 -1.88 24.73
CA LYS A 273 -14.16 -0.45 24.74
C LYS A 273 -12.87 0.33 24.96
N PRO A 274 -12.16 0.71 23.89
CA PRO A 274 -10.83 1.30 24.02
C PRO A 274 -10.93 2.63 24.77
N GLN A 275 -10.23 2.74 25.90
CA GLN A 275 -10.14 4.01 26.63
C GLN A 275 -9.12 4.93 25.94
N GLY A 276 -8.09 4.35 25.32
CA GLY A 276 -7.14 5.00 24.42
C GLY A 276 -6.89 4.24 23.11
N GLU A 277 -6.37 4.94 22.11
CA GLU A 277 -6.12 4.37 20.77
C GLU A 277 -5.02 3.29 20.76
N GLY A 278 -4.09 3.35 21.71
CA GLY A 278 -3.05 2.32 21.86
C GLY A 278 -3.61 0.91 22.12
N GLU A 279 -4.85 0.78 22.60
CA GLU A 279 -5.51 -0.52 22.80
C GLU A 279 -5.98 -1.15 21.47
N LEU A 280 -6.15 -0.36 20.42
CA LEU A 280 -6.48 -0.84 19.08
C LEU A 280 -5.25 -1.36 18.33
N LEU A 281 -4.04 -0.90 18.70
CA LEU A 281 -2.80 -1.34 18.06
C LEU A 281 -2.57 -2.85 18.19
N PRO A 282 -2.71 -3.51 19.37
CA PRO A 282 -2.61 -4.96 19.46
C PRO A 282 -3.65 -5.70 18.60
N VAL A 283 -4.85 -5.17 18.43
CA VAL A 283 -5.89 -5.75 17.56
C VAL A 283 -5.49 -5.59 16.09
N LEU A 284 -4.99 -4.43 15.69
CA LEU A 284 -4.44 -4.18 14.36
C LEU A 284 -3.25 -5.09 14.07
N LEU A 285 -2.26 -5.13 14.97
CA LEU A 285 -1.12 -6.02 14.86
C LEU A 285 -1.56 -7.47 14.85
N LYS A 286 -2.59 -7.87 15.63
CA LYS A 286 -3.21 -9.19 15.53
C LYS A 286 -3.96 -9.37 14.22
N LEU A 287 -4.54 -8.40 13.55
CA LEU A 287 -5.14 -8.64 12.22
C LEU A 287 -4.07 -8.72 11.12
N LEU A 288 -3.01 -7.93 11.25
CA LEU A 288 -1.80 -8.01 10.43
C LEU A 288 -1.03 -9.34 10.69
N ALA A 289 -1.04 -9.84 11.93
CA ALA A 289 -0.29 -11.01 12.40
C ALA A 289 -1.13 -12.27 12.66
N ALA A 290 -2.45 -12.26 12.74
CA ALA A 290 -3.33 -13.45 12.77
C ALA A 290 -3.63 -13.91 11.34
N ARG A 291 -3.24 -13.12 10.34
CA ARG A 291 -2.85 -13.64 9.02
C ARG A 291 -1.34 -13.99 8.94
N THR A 292 -0.65 -14.09 10.09
CA THR A 292 0.77 -14.45 10.22
C THR A 292 1.20 -15.05 11.60
N PRO A 293 0.64 -16.16 12.10
CA PRO A 293 1.33 -16.89 13.17
C PRO A 293 2.54 -17.66 12.58
N VAL A 294 3.73 -17.48 13.16
CA VAL A 294 4.98 -18.17 12.77
C VAL A 294 4.91 -19.69 13.01
N THR A 295 3.88 -20.17 13.69
CA THR A 295 3.59 -21.61 13.82
C THR A 295 2.88 -22.20 12.60
N GLU A 296 2.43 -21.40 11.63
CA GLU A 296 1.66 -21.87 10.46
C GLU A 296 1.98 -21.10 9.16
N TRP A 297 3.18 -21.28 8.61
CA TRP A 297 3.56 -20.81 7.26
C TRP A 297 4.18 -22.01 6.51
N PRO A 298 3.96 -22.30 5.20
CA PRO A 298 3.12 -21.72 4.15
C PRO A 298 2.13 -22.72 3.52
N THR A 299 1.23 -23.33 4.29
CA THR A 299 0.19 -24.25 3.75
C THR A 299 -1.25 -23.87 4.09
N GLN A 300 -1.51 -22.80 4.86
CA GLN A 300 -2.89 -22.48 5.32
C GLN A 300 -3.44 -21.10 4.93
N LEU A 301 -2.66 -20.24 4.27
CA LEU A 301 -3.23 -19.02 3.68
C LEU A 301 -3.93 -19.38 2.37
N THR A 302 -5.24 -19.10 2.30
CA THR A 302 -5.98 -19.17 1.03
C THR A 302 -5.33 -18.23 0.01
N ALA A 303 -5.38 -18.59 -1.27
CA ALA A 303 -4.82 -17.77 -2.35
C ALA A 303 -5.35 -16.31 -2.29
N GLN A 304 -6.65 -16.16 -2.01
CA GLN A 304 -7.32 -14.87 -1.89
C GLN A 304 -6.70 -13.95 -0.82
N GLN A 305 -6.36 -14.49 0.36
CA GLN A 305 -5.78 -13.73 1.46
C GLN A 305 -4.34 -13.28 1.15
N LYS A 306 -3.56 -14.10 0.44
CA LYS A 306 -2.20 -13.72 -0.02
C LYS A 306 -2.27 -12.58 -1.03
N THR A 307 -3.19 -12.67 -1.99
CA THR A 307 -3.40 -11.64 -3.01
C THR A 307 -3.87 -10.33 -2.40
N GLU A 308 -4.79 -10.36 -1.44
CA GLU A 308 -5.26 -9.16 -0.75
C GLU A 308 -4.14 -8.45 0.02
N ARG A 309 -3.28 -9.20 0.72
CA ARG A 309 -2.12 -8.64 1.41
C ARG A 309 -1.12 -8.01 0.44
N ALA A 310 -0.82 -8.68 -0.67
CA ALA A 310 0.08 -8.14 -1.68
C ALA A 310 -0.46 -6.81 -2.26
N ARG A 311 -1.78 -6.73 -2.48
CA ARG A 311 -2.46 -5.50 -2.91
C ARG A 311 -2.38 -4.39 -1.87
N GLU A 312 -2.56 -4.71 -0.59
CA GLU A 312 -2.44 -3.71 0.47
C GLU A 312 -1.02 -3.17 0.59
N LEU A 313 0.00 -4.04 0.55
CA LEU A 313 1.40 -3.63 0.58
C LEU A 313 1.77 -2.79 -0.65
N ALA A 314 1.27 -3.15 -1.83
CA ALA A 314 1.47 -2.35 -3.04
C ALA A 314 0.85 -0.95 -2.90
N ARG A 315 -0.41 -0.85 -2.46
CA ARG A 315 -1.08 0.45 -2.23
C ARG A 315 -0.38 1.30 -1.17
N ALA A 316 0.12 0.66 -0.12
CA ALA A 316 0.91 1.32 0.91
C ALA A 316 2.23 1.88 0.35
N HIS A 317 2.90 1.10 -0.49
CA HIS A 317 4.12 1.55 -1.16
C HIS A 317 3.85 2.71 -2.12
N GLU A 318 2.81 2.61 -2.95
CA GLU A 318 2.35 3.70 -3.83
C GLU A 318 2.06 4.97 -3.03
N ALA A 319 1.33 4.87 -1.91
CA ALA A 319 1.05 6.02 -1.05
C ALA A 319 2.32 6.65 -0.45
N ALA A 320 3.35 5.85 -0.16
CA ALA A 320 4.63 6.35 0.30
C ALA A 320 5.43 7.04 -0.82
N THR A 321 5.34 6.53 -2.05
CA THR A 321 5.98 7.13 -3.24
C THR A 321 5.30 8.43 -3.68
N ASP A 322 3.97 8.50 -3.60
CA ASP A 322 3.20 9.69 -3.99
C ASP A 322 3.37 10.86 -3.02
N ARG A 323 3.71 10.57 -1.75
CA ARG A 323 3.86 11.59 -0.73
C ARG A 323 5.06 12.48 -1.06
N PRO A 324 4.91 13.82 -1.01
CA PRO A 324 6.04 14.69 -1.25
C PRO A 324 7.14 14.40 -0.20
N PRO A 325 8.40 14.30 -0.62
CA PRO A 325 9.49 14.07 0.32
C PRO A 325 9.52 15.21 1.34
N ALA A 326 9.79 14.89 2.61
CA ALA A 326 10.12 15.90 3.61
C ALA A 326 11.27 16.77 3.07
N PRO A 327 11.28 18.09 3.35
CA PRO A 327 12.26 19.02 2.78
C PRO A 327 13.67 18.44 2.92
N PHE A 328 14.30 18.18 1.76
CA PHE A 328 15.55 17.43 1.55
C PHE A 328 16.41 17.23 2.81
N ALA A 329 16.03 16.27 3.65
CA ALA A 329 17.02 15.51 4.40
C ALA A 329 17.60 14.55 3.36
N ALA A 330 18.91 14.68 3.12
CA ALA A 330 19.67 13.97 2.10
C ALA A 330 19.05 12.62 1.73
N LEU A 331 18.72 12.43 0.45
CA LEU A 331 18.30 11.15 -0.12
C LEU A 331 19.19 10.07 0.47
N SER A 332 18.67 9.32 1.44
CA SER A 332 19.34 8.11 1.88
C SER A 332 19.21 7.15 0.70
N GLU A 333 20.34 6.64 0.23
CA GLU A 333 20.34 5.68 -0.87
C GLU A 333 19.28 4.60 -0.61
N PRO A 334 18.47 4.21 -1.62
CA PRO A 334 17.50 3.16 -1.42
C PRO A 334 18.23 1.92 -0.89
N ALA A 335 17.92 1.53 0.34
CA ALA A 335 18.57 0.41 0.99
C ALA A 335 18.46 -0.81 0.09
N ARG A 336 19.60 -1.41 -0.24
CA ARG A 336 19.63 -2.55 -1.16
C ARG A 336 18.76 -3.67 -0.58
N PRO A 337 18.11 -4.53 -1.38
CA PRO A 337 17.29 -5.63 -0.86
C PRO A 337 18.00 -6.50 0.21
N ALA A 338 19.32 -6.62 0.11
CA ALA A 338 20.16 -7.30 1.12
C ALA A 338 20.24 -6.55 2.47
N GLU A 339 20.24 -5.22 2.45
CA GLU A 339 20.27 -4.36 3.65
C GLU A 339 18.92 -4.33 4.34
N LEU A 340 17.82 -4.30 3.57
CA LEU A 340 16.46 -4.48 4.06
C LEU A 340 16.25 -5.87 4.69
N ALA A 341 16.79 -6.92 4.07
CA ALA A 341 16.77 -8.26 4.64
C ALA A 341 17.59 -8.35 5.94
N ALA A 342 18.73 -7.65 6.01
CA ALA A 342 19.58 -7.58 7.21
C ALA A 342 18.95 -6.75 8.34
N SER A 343 18.25 -5.65 8.03
CA SER A 343 17.52 -4.85 9.02
C SER A 343 16.33 -5.63 9.57
N THR A 344 15.58 -6.32 8.70
CA THR A 344 14.46 -7.18 9.07
C THR A 344 14.92 -8.31 9.99
N ARG A 345 16.03 -8.99 9.66
CA ARG A 345 16.61 -10.03 10.53
C ARG A 345 17.01 -9.46 11.89
N ARG A 346 17.61 -8.27 11.93
CA ARG A 346 18.00 -7.59 13.17
C ARG A 346 16.78 -7.26 14.03
N ALA A 347 15.74 -6.68 13.45
CA ALA A 347 14.47 -6.39 14.13
C ALA A 347 13.80 -7.65 14.69
N VAL A 348 13.83 -8.76 13.95
CA VAL A 348 13.32 -10.05 14.41
C VAL A 348 14.17 -10.61 15.56
N THR A 349 15.49 -10.46 15.53
CA THR A 349 16.34 -10.92 16.64
C THR A 349 16.13 -10.10 17.91
N THR A 350 15.98 -8.77 17.82
CA THR A 350 15.68 -7.92 18.98
C THR A 350 14.29 -8.17 19.54
N ASP A 351 13.28 -8.44 18.70
CA ASP A 351 11.96 -8.86 19.16
C ASP A 351 12.00 -10.22 19.88
N ARG A 352 12.70 -11.22 19.32
CA ARG A 352 12.90 -12.52 19.98
C ARG A 352 13.61 -12.39 21.32
N GLN A 353 14.59 -11.51 21.41
CA GLN A 353 15.30 -11.23 22.66
C GLN A 353 14.37 -10.59 23.69
N ARG A 354 13.60 -9.56 23.32
CA ARG A 354 12.60 -8.93 24.19
C ARG A 354 11.57 -9.93 24.71
N ARG A 355 11.10 -10.86 23.87
CA ARG A 355 10.17 -11.93 24.28
C ARG A 355 10.79 -12.94 25.24
N ARG A 356 12.08 -13.29 25.06
CA ARG A 356 12.81 -14.15 26.00
C ARG A 356 12.96 -13.47 27.35
N GLU A 357 13.34 -12.20 27.36
CA GLU A 357 13.46 -11.39 28.57
C GLU A 357 12.09 -11.25 29.29
N ALA A 358 11.00 -11.06 28.54
CA ALA A 358 9.63 -11.02 29.08
C ALA A 358 9.11 -12.38 29.59
N ALA A 359 9.57 -13.49 29.00
CA ALA A 359 9.23 -14.84 29.48
C ALA A 359 10.02 -15.22 30.74
N LEU A 360 11.29 -14.79 30.82
CA LEU A 360 12.14 -15.01 31.99
C LEU A 360 11.71 -14.17 33.20
N SER A 361 11.10 -12.99 32.97
CA SER A 361 10.57 -12.15 34.04
C SER A 361 9.24 -12.63 34.63
N THR A 362 8.52 -13.54 33.95
CA THR A 362 7.25 -14.11 34.41
C THR A 362 7.40 -15.48 35.07
N ARG A 363 8.47 -16.24 34.77
CA ARG A 363 8.79 -17.50 35.46
C ARG A 363 10.29 -17.81 35.32
N PRO A 364 11.07 -17.91 36.41
CA PRO A 364 12.44 -18.39 36.31
C PRO A 364 12.44 -19.84 35.78
N PRO A 365 13.29 -20.19 34.81
CA PRO A 365 13.33 -21.52 34.25
C PRO A 365 13.73 -22.50 35.36
N THR A 366 12.89 -23.51 35.58
CA THR A 366 13.22 -24.62 36.46
C THR A 366 14.28 -25.44 35.72
N PRO A 367 15.48 -25.68 36.31
CA PRO A 367 16.50 -26.47 35.65
C PRO A 367 15.93 -27.88 35.37
N PRO A 368 16.19 -28.45 34.18
CA PRO A 368 15.75 -29.80 33.88
C PRO A 368 16.31 -30.78 34.93
N PRO A 369 15.58 -31.85 35.27
CA PRO A 369 16.05 -32.85 36.23
C PRO A 369 17.39 -33.43 35.75
N LEU A 370 18.25 -33.74 36.72
CA LEU A 370 19.55 -34.33 36.41
C LEU A 370 19.35 -35.64 35.65
N LEU A 371 20.18 -35.88 34.63
CA LEU A 371 20.07 -37.05 33.74
C LEU A 371 19.95 -38.38 34.52
N GLY A 372 20.58 -38.48 35.69
CA GLY A 372 20.54 -39.66 36.57
C GLY A 372 19.22 -39.87 37.34
N GLU A 373 18.36 -38.86 37.46
CA GLU A 373 17.01 -38.99 38.01
C GLU A 373 16.03 -39.46 36.91
N ALA A 374 16.12 -38.84 35.73
CA ALA A 374 15.31 -39.23 34.57
C ALA A 374 15.58 -40.66 34.07
N LEU A 375 16.81 -41.17 34.26
CA LEU A 375 17.16 -42.56 33.95
C LEU A 375 16.65 -43.58 34.99
N ARG A 376 16.52 -43.18 36.26
CA ARG A 376 15.96 -44.05 37.31
C ARG A 376 14.45 -44.22 37.16
N GLU A 377 13.74 -43.16 36.79
CA GLU A 377 12.29 -43.22 36.53
C GLU A 377 11.92 -44.02 35.27
N ARG A 378 12.86 -44.20 34.33
CA ARG A 378 12.64 -44.92 33.06
C ARG A 378 13.14 -46.36 33.04
N ASN A 379 13.79 -46.85 34.09
CA ASN A 379 14.29 -48.22 34.12
C ASN A 379 13.16 -49.21 34.49
N PHE A 380 12.67 -49.90 33.47
CA PHE A 380 11.68 -50.99 33.52
C PHE A 380 12.24 -52.35 34.02
N PHE A 381 13.45 -52.37 34.59
CA PHE A 381 14.03 -53.59 35.17
C PHE A 381 13.99 -53.53 36.70
N LEU A 382 12.80 -53.77 37.25
CA LEU A 382 12.67 -54.37 38.57
C LEU A 382 13.12 -55.82 38.45
N VAL A 383 14.30 -56.16 38.98
CA VAL A 383 14.60 -57.54 39.34
C VAL A 383 13.90 -57.81 40.66
N SER A 384 12.84 -58.61 40.58
CA SER A 384 12.17 -59.23 41.72
C SER A 384 13.17 -60.00 42.59
N GLY A 385 13.02 -59.89 43.90
CA GLY A 385 13.84 -60.61 44.87
C GLY A 385 13.59 -62.12 44.89
N ASP A 386 14.60 -62.84 45.36
CA ASP A 386 14.62 -64.09 46.16
C ASP A 386 16.09 -64.57 46.14
N GLN A 387 16.74 -65.08 47.18
CA GLN A 387 16.31 -65.68 48.44
C GLN A 387 17.53 -65.76 49.39
N ASP A 388 17.26 -65.70 50.69
CA ASP A 388 17.88 -66.42 51.81
C ASP A 388 19.40 -66.65 51.85
N ASP A 389 20.03 -66.07 52.88
CA ASP A 389 20.85 -66.87 53.80
C ASP A 389 20.75 -66.32 55.24
N ASP A 390 20.33 -67.20 56.14
CA ASP A 390 20.03 -67.00 57.56
C ASP A 390 21.31 -66.70 58.40
N PRO A 391 21.21 -66.11 59.61
CA PRO A 391 22.33 -65.58 60.37
C PRO A 391 22.99 -66.64 61.28
N PRO A 392 24.19 -66.35 61.80
CA PRO A 392 24.41 -66.66 63.22
C PRO A 392 24.98 -65.50 64.05
N LYS A 393 24.63 -65.62 65.33
CA LYS A 393 24.80 -64.72 66.46
C LYS A 393 26.23 -64.62 67.01
N ALA A 394 26.41 -63.56 67.80
CA ALA A 394 27.27 -63.39 68.99
C ALA A 394 28.78 -63.26 68.73
N GLY A 395 29.53 -62.35 69.35
CA GLY A 395 29.31 -61.51 70.53
C GLY A 395 30.55 -60.61 70.74
N PRO A 396 30.78 -60.04 71.94
CA PRO A 396 31.14 -58.64 72.12
C PRO A 396 32.64 -58.38 72.32
N ALA A 397 33.08 -57.18 71.94
CA ALA A 397 33.86 -56.21 72.73
C ALA A 397 34.29 -55.05 71.83
#